data_AF-A0A7S2GCJ1-F1
#
_entry.id   AF-A0A7S2GCJ1-F1
#
_cell.length_a   1.000
_cell.length_b   1.000
_cell.length_c   1.000
_cell.angle_alpha   90.00
_cell.angle_beta   90.00
_cell.angle_gamma   90.00
#
_symmetry.space_group_name_H-M   'P 1'
#
loop_
_entity.id
_entity.type
_entity.pdbx_description
1 polymer ?
#
loop_
_entity_poly.entity_id
_entity_poly.type
_entity_poly.pdbx_seq_one_letter_code
_entity_poly.pdbx_strand_id
1 'polypeptide(L)'
;EEMREAIISGNAKRIEATCKRAELAGLPQELIEAALAVAAKLGGTTGEQASAVEVIDGKCLAGADAVDSALARARRHRAEQELLEATHGLNAKQVEAACRRAELAGVASQNIEAARQVAKELAAAEKATILGQKALEEAVPEVVGAVAA
;
A
#
# COMPACT_ATOMS: atom_id res chain seq x y z
N GLU A 1 15.49 2.48 -6.31
CA GLU A 1 16.39 3.65 -6.20
C GLU A 1 16.71 4.31 -7.54
N GLU A 2 17.07 3.54 -8.60
CA GLU A 2 17.48 4.10 -9.91
C GLU A 2 16.57 5.20 -10.50
N MET A 3 15.25 5.09 -10.34
CA MET A 3 14.31 6.07 -10.88
C MET A 3 14.41 7.45 -10.20
N ARG A 4 14.71 7.50 -8.90
CA ARG A 4 14.94 8.77 -8.18
C ARG A 4 16.25 9.42 -8.64
N GLU A 5 17.33 8.65 -8.76
CA GLU A 5 18.61 9.15 -9.27
C GLU A 5 18.49 9.71 -10.69
N ALA A 6 17.73 9.04 -11.57
CA ALA A 6 17.48 9.52 -12.92
C ALA A 6 16.77 10.89 -12.92
N ILE A 7 15.77 11.06 -12.05
CA ILE A 7 15.04 12.33 -11.91
C ILE A 7 15.93 13.44 -11.34
N ILE A 8 16.73 13.15 -10.31
CA ILE A 8 17.69 14.10 -9.71
C ILE A 8 18.75 14.51 -10.73
N SER A 9 19.18 13.58 -11.60
CA SER A 9 20.16 13.86 -12.65
C SER A 9 19.64 14.76 -13.77
N GLY A 10 18.33 15.02 -13.83
CA GLY A 10 17.69 15.86 -14.86
C GLY A 10 17.79 15.30 -16.29
N ASN A 11 18.25 14.06 -16.46
CA ASN A 11 18.50 13.48 -17.78
C ASN A 11 17.23 12.77 -18.29
N ALA A 12 16.49 13.44 -19.18
CA ALA A 12 15.25 12.94 -19.76
C ALA A 12 15.38 11.52 -20.36
N LYS A 13 16.47 11.24 -21.08
CA LYS A 13 16.72 9.91 -21.68
C LYS A 13 16.90 8.82 -20.62
N ARG A 14 17.55 9.13 -19.49
CA ARG A 14 17.67 8.18 -18.36
C ARG A 14 16.32 7.93 -17.70
N ILE A 15 15.50 8.96 -17.54
CA ILE A 15 14.15 8.86 -16.96
C ILE A 15 13.27 7.97 -17.85
N GLU A 16 13.25 8.18 -19.17
CA GLU A 16 12.51 7.33 -20.11
C GLU A 16 12.98 5.86 -20.07
N ALA A 17 14.30 5.63 -20.03
CA ALA A 17 14.85 4.29 -19.96
C ALA A 17 14.56 3.59 -18.62
N THR A 18 14.44 4.32 -17.52
CA THR A 18 13.98 3.76 -16.23
C THR A 18 12.48 3.52 -16.22
N CYS A 19 11.68 4.40 -16.83
CA CYS A 19 10.23 4.22 -16.97
C CYS A 19 9.88 2.95 -17.75
N LYS A 20 10.58 2.68 -18.87
CA LYS A 20 10.41 1.43 -19.63
C LYS A 20 10.75 0.19 -18.80
N ARG A 21 11.81 0.25 -17.98
CA ARG A 21 12.17 -0.86 -17.07
C ARG A 21 11.15 -1.02 -15.94
N ALA A 22 10.60 0.08 -15.44
CA ALA A 22 9.57 0.09 -14.42
C ALA A 22 8.25 -0.52 -14.92
N GLU A 23 7.87 -0.24 -16.17
CA GLU A 23 6.73 -0.85 -16.84
C GLU A 23 6.86 -2.38 -16.91
N LEU A 24 8.02 -2.87 -17.32
CA LEU A 24 8.32 -4.31 -17.35
C LEU A 24 8.33 -4.95 -15.95
N ALA A 25 8.61 -4.17 -14.91
CA ALA A 25 8.56 -4.61 -13.52
C ALA A 25 7.16 -4.56 -12.90
N GLY A 26 6.13 -4.16 -13.67
CA GLY A 26 4.75 -4.09 -13.21
C GLY A 26 4.46 -2.92 -12.26
N LEU A 27 5.25 -1.85 -12.34
CA LEU A 27 4.94 -0.62 -11.60
C LEU A 27 3.64 0.02 -12.15
N PRO A 28 2.86 0.68 -11.28
CA PRO A 28 1.59 1.27 -11.68
C PRO A 28 1.81 2.36 -12.71
N GLN A 29 0.94 2.38 -13.73
CA GLN A 29 1.03 3.27 -14.88
C GLN A 29 1.04 4.76 -14.49
N GLU A 30 0.33 5.13 -13.42
CA GLU A 30 0.33 6.50 -12.88
C GLU A 30 1.72 7.00 -12.47
N LEU A 31 2.58 6.13 -11.91
CA LEU A 31 3.96 6.50 -11.56
C LEU A 31 4.83 6.67 -12.81
N ILE A 32 4.59 5.86 -13.84
CA ILE A 32 5.30 5.89 -15.11
C ILE A 32 4.94 7.19 -15.86
N GLU A 33 3.65 7.53 -15.93
CA GLU A 33 3.17 8.75 -16.56
C GLU A 33 3.68 10.01 -15.85
N ALA A 34 3.68 10.03 -14.51
CA ALA A 34 4.22 11.15 -13.75
C ALA A 34 5.71 11.39 -14.04
N ALA A 35 6.50 10.32 -14.16
CA ALA A 35 7.92 10.42 -14.45
C ALA A 35 8.20 10.79 -15.92
N LEU A 36 7.41 10.27 -16.87
CA LEU A 36 7.47 10.69 -18.27
C LEU A 36 7.06 12.14 -18.45
N ALA A 37 6.08 12.65 -17.68
CA ALA A 37 5.71 14.06 -17.69
C ALA A 37 6.87 14.97 -17.21
N VAL A 38 7.65 14.51 -16.23
CA VAL A 38 8.88 15.20 -15.79
C VAL A 38 9.95 15.15 -16.89
N ALA A 39 10.16 14.00 -17.53
CA ALA A 39 11.10 13.87 -18.65
C ALA A 39 10.71 14.77 -19.84
N ALA A 40 9.42 14.87 -20.17
CA ALA A 40 8.91 15.74 -21.22
C ALA A 40 9.14 17.22 -20.92
N LYS A 41 8.95 17.65 -19.65
CA LYS A 41 9.28 19.01 -19.23
C LYS A 41 10.78 19.32 -19.31
N LEU A 42 11.64 18.33 -19.05
CA LEU A 42 13.09 18.45 -19.15
C LEU A 42 13.60 18.38 -20.61
N GLY A 43 12.91 17.63 -21.48
CA GLY A 43 13.22 17.53 -22.92
C GLY A 43 12.63 18.66 -23.76
N GLY A 44 11.62 19.37 -23.26
CA GLY A 44 11.03 20.54 -23.92
C GLY A 44 11.94 21.77 -23.95
N THR A 45 13.03 21.80 -23.18
CA THR A 45 14.03 22.88 -23.18
C THR A 45 15.22 22.62 -24.09
N THR A 46 15.28 21.49 -24.78
CA THR A 46 16.38 21.17 -25.70
C THR A 46 16.14 21.69 -27.12
N GLY A 47 16.14 23.03 -27.24
CA GLY A 47 16.67 23.70 -28.42
C GLY A 47 18.14 23.97 -28.17
N GLU A 48 18.99 23.10 -28.72
CA GLU A 48 20.37 23.35 -29.14
C GLU A 48 21.00 24.67 -28.65
N GLN A 49 21.65 24.65 -27.49
CA GLN A 49 22.95 25.28 -27.29
C GLN A 49 23.52 24.86 -25.93
N ALA A 50 24.60 24.10 -26.00
CA ALA A 50 25.55 23.96 -24.93
C ALA A 50 26.23 25.31 -24.69
N SER A 51 25.65 26.13 -23.82
CA SER A 51 26.35 27.20 -23.15
C SER A 51 26.25 26.96 -21.66
N ALA A 52 27.37 27.08 -20.96
CA ALA A 52 27.52 26.95 -19.53
C ALA A 52 26.26 27.38 -18.78
N VAL A 53 25.48 26.38 -18.33
CA VAL A 53 24.42 26.63 -17.37
C VAL A 53 25.15 26.89 -16.06
N GLU A 54 25.43 28.16 -15.81
CA GLU A 54 25.62 28.65 -14.47
C GLU A 54 24.52 28.04 -13.61
N VAL A 55 24.94 27.47 -12.49
CA VAL A 55 24.09 26.96 -11.44
C VAL A 55 23.31 28.16 -10.89
N ILE A 56 22.19 28.47 -11.53
CA ILE A 56 21.23 29.46 -11.04
C ILE A 56 20.54 28.82 -9.84
N ASP A 57 21.08 29.13 -8.67
CA ASP A 57 20.41 29.24 -7.38
C ASP A 57 19.19 28.31 -7.18
N GLY A 58 19.49 27.05 -6.85
CA GLY A 58 18.78 26.35 -5.78
C GLY A 58 17.25 26.20 -5.85
N LYS A 59 16.61 26.20 -7.04
CA LYS A 59 15.14 26.16 -7.11
C LYS A 59 14.56 25.21 -8.17
N CYS A 60 14.94 23.94 -8.12
CA CYS A 60 14.26 22.86 -8.85
C CYS A 60 13.74 21.74 -7.91
N LEU A 61 13.19 22.09 -6.73
CA LEU A 61 12.60 21.11 -5.80
C LEU A 61 11.19 20.64 -6.20
N ALA A 62 10.49 21.36 -7.08
CA ALA A 62 9.09 21.07 -7.42
C ALA A 62 8.85 19.67 -8.05
N GLY A 63 9.88 19.05 -8.65
CA GLY A 63 9.78 17.70 -9.21
C GLY A 63 9.93 16.58 -8.17
N ALA A 64 10.78 16.78 -7.15
CA ALA A 64 10.98 15.79 -6.10
C ALA A 64 9.76 15.68 -5.18
N ASP A 65 9.17 16.82 -4.81
CA ASP A 65 7.94 16.88 -4.01
C ASP A 65 6.75 16.20 -4.71
N ALA A 66 6.64 16.33 -6.03
CA ALA A 66 5.58 15.68 -6.80
C ALA A 66 5.71 14.15 -6.80
N VAL A 67 6.94 13.63 -6.90
CA VAL A 67 7.22 12.18 -6.87
C VAL A 67 7.03 11.61 -5.47
N ASP A 68 7.47 12.32 -4.43
CA ASP A 68 7.20 11.94 -3.03
C ASP A 68 5.69 11.93 -2.73
N SER A 69 4.94 12.92 -3.23
CA SER A 69 3.48 12.97 -3.14
C SER A 69 2.78 11.80 -3.87
N ALA A 70 3.25 11.44 -5.06
CA ALA A 70 2.71 10.31 -5.82
C ALA A 70 3.02 8.98 -5.14
N LEU A 71 4.24 8.79 -4.62
CA LEU A 71 4.63 7.59 -3.88
C LEU A 71 3.83 7.47 -2.57
N ALA A 72 3.62 8.56 -1.84
CA ALA A 72 2.79 8.58 -0.64
C ALA A 72 1.33 8.20 -0.95
N ARG A 73 0.78 8.68 -2.08
CA ARG A 73 -0.55 8.25 -2.55
C ARG A 73 -0.60 6.77 -2.88
N ALA A 74 0.39 6.24 -3.61
CA ALA A 74 0.45 4.82 -3.95
C ALA A 74 0.54 3.92 -2.69
N ARG A 75 1.34 4.33 -1.68
CA ARG A 75 1.43 3.62 -0.40
C ARG A 75 0.10 3.59 0.35
N ARG A 76 -0.60 4.74 0.41
CA ARG A 76 -1.95 4.84 1.01
C ARG A 76 -2.93 3.92 0.31
N HIS A 77 -3.03 4.03 -1.02
CA HIS A 77 -3.95 3.21 -1.79
C HIS A 77 -3.69 1.71 -1.59
N ARG A 78 -2.43 1.27 -1.58
CA ARG A 78 -2.09 -0.13 -1.31
C ARG A 78 -2.50 -0.56 0.09
N ALA A 79 -2.28 0.28 1.10
CA ALA A 79 -2.68 -0.03 2.46
C ALA A 79 -4.21 -0.05 2.65
N GLU A 80 -4.95 0.79 1.91
CA GLU A 80 -6.43 0.75 1.87
C GLU A 80 -6.96 -0.53 1.25
N GLN A 81 -6.39 -0.98 0.12
CA GLN A 81 -6.77 -2.26 -0.50
C GLN A 81 -6.51 -3.43 0.45
N GLU A 82 -5.34 -3.47 1.08
CA GLU A 82 -5.00 -4.52 2.04
C GLU A 82 -5.93 -4.51 3.27
N LEU A 83 -6.35 -3.31 3.72
CA LEU A 83 -7.33 -3.16 4.78
C LEU A 83 -8.69 -3.76 4.39
N LEU A 84 -9.16 -3.47 3.17
CA LEU A 84 -10.41 -4.02 2.64
C LEU A 84 -10.33 -5.55 2.50
N GLU A 85 -9.26 -6.08 1.92
CA GLU A 85 -9.04 -7.53 1.81
C GLU A 85 -9.02 -8.20 3.19
N ALA A 86 -8.35 -7.59 4.16
CA ALA A 86 -8.30 -8.12 5.52
C ALA A 86 -9.69 -8.14 6.18
N THR A 87 -10.52 -7.11 5.96
CA THR A 87 -11.90 -7.08 6.49
C THR A 87 -12.78 -8.18 5.89
N HIS A 88 -12.49 -8.62 4.67
CA HIS A 88 -13.19 -9.74 4.02
C HIS A 88 -12.65 -11.11 4.47
N GLY A 89 -11.40 -11.20 4.91
CA GLY A 89 -10.73 -12.44 5.31
C GLY A 89 -11.19 -13.08 6.63
N LEU A 90 -12.22 -12.52 7.30
CA LEU A 90 -12.82 -13.01 8.55
C LEU A 90 -11.83 -13.26 9.71
N ASN A 91 -10.64 -12.66 9.68
CA ASN A 91 -9.61 -12.87 10.71
C ASN A 91 -9.31 -11.55 11.43
N ALA A 92 -9.77 -11.44 12.69
CA ALA A 92 -9.63 -10.21 13.47
C ALA A 92 -8.16 -9.75 13.61
N LYS A 93 -7.21 -10.69 13.75
CA LYS A 93 -5.77 -10.36 13.87
C LYS A 93 -5.20 -9.80 12.58
N GLN A 94 -5.64 -10.30 11.43
CA GLN A 94 -5.21 -9.77 10.13
C GLN A 94 -5.73 -8.35 9.92
N VAL A 95 -6.99 -8.09 10.30
CA VAL A 95 -7.58 -6.74 10.24
C VAL A 95 -6.81 -5.77 11.13
N GLU A 96 -6.46 -6.15 12.36
CA GLU A 96 -5.65 -5.30 13.24
C GLU A 96 -4.25 -5.00 12.68
N ALA A 97 -3.59 -5.99 12.07
CA ALA A 97 -2.29 -5.80 11.44
C ALA A 97 -2.37 -4.85 10.23
N ALA A 98 -3.40 -4.99 9.39
CA ALA A 98 -3.66 -4.11 8.27
C ALA A 98 -3.97 -2.67 8.74
N CYS A 99 -4.73 -2.51 9.83
CA CYS A 99 -5.01 -1.20 10.44
C CYS A 99 -3.72 -0.46 10.83
N ARG A 100 -2.75 -1.16 11.46
CA ARG A 100 -1.46 -0.54 11.85
C ARG A 100 -0.65 -0.10 10.62
N ARG A 101 -0.66 -0.90 9.55
CA ARG A 101 0.03 -0.54 8.29
C ARG A 101 -0.65 0.63 7.58
N ALA A 102 -1.98 0.67 7.58
CA ALA A 102 -2.77 1.78 7.06
C ALA A 102 -2.50 3.09 7.83
N GLU A 103 -2.37 3.04 9.14
CA GLU A 103 -1.99 4.19 9.98
C GLU A 103 -0.61 4.73 9.60
N LEU A 104 0.40 3.85 9.47
CA LEU A 104 1.75 4.23 9.03
C LEU A 104 1.79 4.79 7.60
N ALA A 105 0.88 4.34 6.73
CA ALA A 105 0.77 4.85 5.37
C ALA A 105 0.04 6.21 5.31
N GLY A 106 -0.65 6.62 6.38
CA GLY A 106 -1.43 7.86 6.41
C GLY A 106 -2.84 7.71 5.82
N VAL A 107 -3.43 6.52 5.91
CA VAL A 107 -4.84 6.28 5.57
C VAL A 107 -5.75 7.06 6.53
N ALA A 108 -6.93 7.49 6.06
CA ALA A 108 -7.86 8.25 6.86
C ALA A 108 -8.31 7.49 8.12
N SER A 109 -8.33 8.17 9.27
CA SER A 109 -8.69 7.58 10.57
C SER A 109 -10.08 6.95 10.56
N GLN A 110 -11.04 7.53 9.83
CA GLN A 110 -12.40 6.98 9.68
C GLN A 110 -12.39 5.57 9.07
N ASN A 111 -11.55 5.32 8.06
CA ASN A 111 -11.41 4.00 7.43
C ASN A 111 -10.78 3.00 8.40
N ILE A 112 -9.78 3.45 9.17
CA ILE A 112 -9.10 2.64 10.20
C ILE A 112 -10.07 2.26 11.33
N GLU A 113 -10.88 3.21 11.80
CA GLU A 113 -11.87 2.99 12.86
C GLU A 113 -12.97 2.02 12.42
N ALA A 114 -13.48 2.17 11.19
CA ALA A 114 -14.45 1.24 10.61
C ALA A 114 -13.89 -0.19 10.57
N ALA A 115 -12.66 -0.37 10.07
CA ALA A 115 -12.01 -1.67 10.02
C ALA A 115 -11.76 -2.27 11.43
N ARG A 116 -11.36 -1.44 12.41
CA ARG A 116 -11.22 -1.87 13.81
C ARG A 116 -12.54 -2.32 14.42
N GLN A 117 -13.65 -1.68 14.06
CA GLN A 117 -14.97 -2.11 14.54
C GLN A 117 -15.32 -3.50 14.00
N VAL A 118 -15.08 -3.75 12.71
CA VAL A 118 -15.24 -5.08 12.10
C VAL A 118 -14.36 -6.12 12.80
N ALA A 119 -13.10 -5.78 13.12
CA ALA A 119 -12.20 -6.67 13.85
C ALA A 119 -12.75 -7.07 15.23
N LYS A 120 -13.38 -6.13 15.96
CA LYS A 120 -14.01 -6.41 17.25
C LYS A 120 -15.21 -7.35 17.12
N GLU A 121 -16.03 -7.14 16.10
CA GLU A 121 -17.19 -8.00 15.81
C GLU A 121 -16.75 -9.42 15.45
N LEU A 122 -15.72 -9.56 14.62
CA LEU A 122 -15.11 -10.85 14.28
C LEU A 122 -14.55 -11.55 15.53
N ALA A 123 -13.79 -10.85 16.37
CA ALA A 123 -13.24 -11.42 17.60
C ALA A 123 -14.34 -11.87 18.58
N ALA A 124 -15.44 -11.12 18.66
CA ALA A 124 -16.59 -11.51 19.47
C ALA A 124 -17.29 -12.76 18.92
N ALA A 125 -17.46 -12.84 17.59
CA ALA A 125 -18.05 -13.99 16.92
C ALA A 125 -17.19 -15.26 17.06
N GLU A 126 -15.87 -15.15 16.91
CA GLU A 126 -14.92 -16.26 17.13
C GLU A 126 -15.00 -16.76 18.58
N LYS A 127 -15.01 -15.85 19.56
CA LYS A 127 -15.14 -16.20 20.97
C LYS A 127 -16.47 -16.90 21.27
N ALA A 128 -17.58 -16.42 20.70
CA ALA A 128 -18.89 -17.05 20.86
C ALA A 128 -18.91 -18.48 20.28
N THR A 129 -18.27 -18.69 19.13
CA THR A 129 -18.15 -20.00 18.48
C THR A 129 -17.38 -20.99 19.36
N ILE A 130 -16.25 -20.58 19.92
CA ILE A 130 -15.43 -21.42 20.80
C ILE A 130 -16.21 -21.82 22.07
N LEU A 131 -16.92 -20.87 22.68
CA LEU A 131 -17.74 -21.14 23.86
C LEU A 131 -18.91 -22.09 23.54
N GLY A 132 -19.54 -21.94 22.36
CA GLY A 132 -20.60 -22.83 21.90
C GLY A 132 -20.12 -24.26 21.66
N GLN A 133 -18.96 -24.44 21.01
CA GLN A 133 -18.36 -25.76 20.79
C GLN A 133 -18.02 -26.47 22.10
N LYS A 134 -17.48 -25.74 23.08
CA LYS A 134 -17.17 -26.31 24.39
C LYS A 134 -18.44 -26.77 25.13
N ALA A 135 -19.52 -26.00 25.05
CA ALA A 135 -20.79 -26.37 25.67
C ALA A 135 -21.42 -27.63 25.04
N LEU A 136 -21.23 -27.85 23.74
CA LEU A 136 -21.66 -29.07 23.05
C LEU A 136 -20.85 -30.30 23.49
N GLU A 137 -19.55 -30.16 23.76
CA GLU A 137 -18.69 -31.24 24.22
C GLU A 137 -19.02 -31.70 25.65
N GLU A 138 -19.33 -30.77 26.56
CA GLU A 138 -19.79 -31.11 27.93
C GLU A 138 -21.20 -31.70 27.99
N ALA A 139 -22.02 -31.51 26.94
CA ALA A 139 -23.39 -31.99 26.88
C ALA A 139 -23.56 -33.37 26.21
N VAL A 140 -22.46 -34.08 25.90
CA VAL A 140 -22.53 -35.48 25.45
C VAL A 140 -22.54 -36.38 26.70
N PRO A 141 -23.72 -36.83 27.18
CA PRO A 141 -23.76 -37.78 28.29
C PRO A 141 -23.03 -39.06 27.87
N GLU A 142 -22.24 -39.57 28.78
CA GLU A 142 -21.52 -40.83 28.71
C GLU A 142 -22.50 -42.00 28.49
N VAL A 143 -22.89 -42.29 27.24
CA VAL A 143 -23.75 -43.45 26.89
C VAL A 143 -22.91 -44.74 26.75
N VAL A 144 -21.64 -44.72 27.17
CA VAL A 144 -20.72 -45.86 27.08
C VAL A 144 -20.81 -46.70 28.35
N GLY A 145 -21.97 -47.32 28.61
CA GLY A 145 -22.14 -48.07 29.84
C GLY A 145 -23.38 -48.95 29.96
N ALA A 146 -23.86 -49.60 28.89
CA ALA A 146 -24.96 -50.57 29.03
C ALA A 146 -25.08 -51.61 27.88
N VAL A 147 -23.99 -52.26 27.45
CA VAL A 147 -24.09 -53.51 26.65
C VAL A 147 -23.01 -54.50 27.09
N ALA A 148 -23.21 -55.10 28.26
CA ALA A 148 -22.55 -56.34 28.66
C ALA A 148 -23.34 -56.97 29.81
N ALA A 149 -24.43 -57.65 29.48
CA ALA A 149 -25.11 -58.61 30.36
C ALA A 149 -25.66 -59.75 29.49
#